data_AF-A0A415JC94-F1
#
_entry.id   AF-A0A415JC94-F1
#
_cell.length_a   1.000
_cell.length_b   1.000
_cell.length_c   1.000
_cell.angle_alpha   90.00
_cell.angle_beta   90.00
_cell.angle_gamma   90.00
#
_symmetry.space_group_name_H-M   'P 1'
#
loop_
_entity.id
_entity.type
_entity.pdbx_description
1 polymer ?
#
loop_
_entity_poly.entity_id
_entity_poly.type
_entity_poly.pdbx_seq_one_letter_code
_entity_poly.pdbx_strand_id
1 'polypeptide(L)'
;MAIKKKKISELTLSDNLKGLYTIGVKLINGVQTSVKVSLEYIQTAYENAVKATNSANEAAKSANNAASNANTATSNANKATEAAKTATSNANEATGDARVVIARLEELEESLISKYKLIPTSMKLNYPKKVTYRNTQPFKVEVELLPVDTGRNVLFLGDDRAVSITPDGIFMINGVGMSKIHVIPTENTGIYQTIQIEVQEPGIRFTSGKGMRLSGSGGIILT
;
A
#
# COMPACT_ATOMS: atom_id res chain seq x y z
N MET A 1 -71.90 23.61 90.12
CA MET A 1 -71.20 22.30 90.10
C MET A 1 -69.71 22.53 90.30
N ALA A 2 -69.07 21.82 91.23
CA ALA A 2 -67.65 21.97 91.53
C ALA A 2 -66.79 21.37 90.40
N ILE A 3 -65.83 22.14 89.86
CA ILE A 3 -64.92 21.68 88.82
C ILE A 3 -63.86 20.76 89.48
N LYS A 4 -63.90 19.47 89.16
CA LYS A 4 -62.92 18.48 89.64
C LYS A 4 -61.61 18.66 88.87
N LYS A 5 -60.53 19.05 89.55
CA LYS A 5 -59.19 19.17 88.94
C LYS A 5 -58.59 17.77 88.77
N LYS A 6 -58.22 17.40 87.54
CA LYS A 6 -57.43 16.18 87.23
C LYS A 6 -55.96 16.54 87.03
N LYS A 7 -55.05 15.62 87.36
CA LYS A 7 -53.62 15.77 87.04
C LYS A 7 -53.40 15.51 85.54
N ILE A 8 -52.40 16.15 84.94
CA ILE A 8 -52.05 15.94 83.52
C ILE A 8 -51.71 14.48 83.22
N SER A 9 -51.10 13.77 84.17
CA SER A 9 -50.79 12.33 84.07
C SER A 9 -52.02 11.41 84.04
N GLU A 10 -53.21 11.94 84.34
CA GLU A 10 -54.48 11.21 84.35
C GLU A 10 -55.32 11.47 83.09
N LEU A 11 -54.78 12.26 82.15
CA LEU A 11 -55.39 12.50 80.84
C LEU A 11 -55.05 11.33 79.91
N THR A 12 -56.03 10.88 79.13
CA THR A 12 -55.80 9.90 78.05
C THR A 12 -54.90 10.52 76.99
N LEU A 13 -53.83 9.82 76.62
CA LEU A 13 -53.01 10.19 75.47
C LEU A 13 -53.88 10.17 74.21
N SER A 14 -53.72 11.18 73.36
CA SER A 14 -54.43 11.25 72.08
C SER A 14 -53.65 10.51 71.01
N ASP A 15 -54.33 9.65 70.26
CA ASP A 15 -53.73 8.89 69.15
C ASP A 15 -53.79 9.66 67.82
N ASN A 16 -54.35 10.87 67.82
CA ASN A 16 -54.42 11.74 66.65
C ASN A 16 -54.23 13.23 67.02
N LEU A 17 -53.84 14.02 66.02
CA LEU A 17 -53.60 15.46 66.13
C LEU A 17 -54.85 16.28 65.79
N LYS A 18 -56.04 15.81 66.19
CA LYS A 18 -57.28 16.59 66.01
C LYS A 18 -57.60 17.42 67.26
N GLY A 19 -57.89 18.69 67.05
CA GLY A 19 -58.30 19.64 68.08
C GLY A 19 -57.31 20.76 68.34
N LEU A 20 -57.56 21.46 69.44
CA LEU A 20 -56.82 22.65 69.83
C LEU A 20 -55.88 22.34 71.00
N TYR A 21 -54.58 22.55 70.81
CA TYR A 21 -53.62 22.53 71.91
C TYR A 21 -53.68 23.85 72.67
N THR A 22 -54.04 23.79 73.95
CA THR A 22 -54.09 24.99 74.81
C THR A 22 -52.71 25.24 75.40
N ILE A 23 -52.08 26.34 74.99
CA ILE A 23 -50.72 26.71 75.43
C ILE A 23 -50.74 27.27 76.85
N GLY A 24 -51.83 27.96 77.22
CA GLY A 24 -51.99 28.54 78.54
C GLY A 24 -53.41 29.02 78.78
N VAL A 25 -53.77 29.12 80.06
CA VAL A 25 -55.05 29.65 80.55
C VAL A 25 -54.79 30.81 81.51
N LYS A 26 -55.59 31.88 81.42
CA LYS A 26 -55.51 33.04 82.30
C LYS A 26 -56.92 33.56 82.60
N LEU A 27 -57.17 33.94 83.84
CA LEU A 27 -58.40 34.62 84.24
C LEU A 27 -58.29 36.11 83.89
N ILE A 28 -59.24 36.62 83.11
CA ILE A 28 -59.37 38.04 82.76
C ILE A 28 -60.79 38.45 83.15
N ASN A 29 -60.92 39.41 84.08
CA ASN A 29 -62.21 39.91 84.58
C ASN A 29 -63.19 38.81 85.03
N GLY A 30 -62.68 37.79 85.74
CA GLY A 30 -63.49 36.67 86.23
C GLY A 30 -63.82 35.59 85.18
N VAL A 31 -63.44 35.77 83.91
CA VAL A 31 -63.64 34.79 82.83
C VAL A 31 -62.33 34.07 82.51
N GLN A 32 -62.35 32.74 82.44
CA GLN A 32 -61.18 31.95 82.07
C GLN A 32 -60.97 32.02 80.55
N THR A 33 -59.88 32.66 80.14
CA THR A 33 -59.46 32.79 78.74
C THR A 33 -58.28 31.86 78.45
N SER A 34 -58.16 31.37 77.22
CA SER A 34 -57.12 30.40 76.83
C SER A 34 -56.55 30.72 75.47
N VAL A 35 -55.23 30.59 75.32
CA VAL A 35 -54.57 30.63 74.00
C VAL A 35 -54.51 29.23 73.44
N LYS A 36 -55.01 29.04 72.22
CA LYS A 36 -55.14 27.74 71.58
C LYS A 36 -54.52 27.74 70.18
N VAL A 37 -53.89 26.63 69.80
CA VAL A 37 -53.33 26.41 68.44
C VAL A 37 -53.93 25.14 67.87
N SER A 38 -54.31 25.16 66.58
CA SER A 38 -54.81 23.98 65.88
C SER A 38 -53.66 23.01 65.60
N LEU A 39 -53.83 21.75 66.01
CA LEU A 39 -52.87 20.69 65.77
C LEU A 39 -52.91 20.22 64.31
N GLU A 40 -54.06 20.31 63.66
CA GLU A 40 -54.23 19.98 62.23
C GLU A 40 -53.44 20.90 61.32
N TYR A 41 -53.34 22.19 61.69
CA TYR A 41 -52.51 23.14 60.95
C TYR A 41 -51.03 22.75 60.99
N ILE A 42 -50.54 22.33 62.16
CA ILE A 42 -49.15 21.88 62.34
C ILE A 42 -48.89 20.61 61.52
N GLN A 43 -49.82 19.65 61.58
CA GLN A 43 -49.72 18.41 60.80
C GLN A 43 -49.67 18.70 59.30
N THR A 44 -50.57 19.54 58.80
CA THR A 44 -50.62 19.91 57.38
C THR A 44 -49.33 20.61 56.93
N ALA A 45 -48.80 21.52 57.76
CA ALA A 45 -47.54 22.19 57.47
C ALA A 45 -46.35 21.21 57.40
N TYR A 46 -46.29 20.26 58.33
CA TYR A 46 -45.26 19.21 58.34
C TYR A 46 -45.35 18.31 57.10
N GLU A 47 -46.54 17.81 56.77
CA GLU A 47 -46.76 16.95 55.59
C GLU A 47 -46.39 17.68 54.29
N ASN A 48 -46.75 18.97 54.17
CA ASN A 48 -46.36 19.80 53.03
C ASN A 48 -44.84 19.97 52.93
N ALA A 49 -44.15 20.21 54.05
CA ALA A 49 -42.70 20.34 54.08
C ALA A 49 -41.98 19.03 53.69
N VAL A 50 -42.46 17.89 54.21
CA VAL A 50 -41.94 16.57 53.82
C VAL A 50 -42.16 16.30 52.34
N LYS A 51 -43.36 16.58 51.83
CA LYS A 51 -43.69 16.41 50.41
C LYS A 51 -42.78 17.26 49.52
N ALA A 52 -42.60 18.54 49.85
CA ALA A 52 -41.73 19.45 49.11
C ALA A 52 -40.26 18.98 49.13
N THR A 53 -39.77 18.51 50.28
CA THR A 53 -38.41 17.98 50.44
C THR A 53 -38.20 16.74 49.56
N ASN A 54 -39.15 15.81 49.55
CA ASN A 54 -39.07 14.63 48.70
C ASN A 54 -39.08 14.99 47.22
N SER A 55 -39.96 15.91 46.79
CA SER A 55 -39.97 16.40 45.42
C SER A 55 -38.65 17.07 45.02
N ALA A 56 -38.05 17.87 45.89
CA ALA A 56 -36.75 18.50 45.65
C ALA A 56 -35.63 17.46 45.52
N ASN A 57 -35.62 16.43 46.37
CA ASN A 57 -34.64 15.36 46.31
C ASN A 57 -34.71 14.55 45.00
N GLU A 58 -35.92 14.24 44.53
CA GLU A 58 -36.10 13.54 43.25
C GLU A 58 -35.70 14.41 42.04
N ALA A 59 -35.98 15.71 42.10
CA ALA A 59 -35.49 16.65 41.09
C ALA A 59 -33.96 16.74 41.07
N ALA A 60 -33.32 16.79 42.25
CA ALA A 60 -31.87 16.83 42.36
C ALA A 60 -31.20 15.55 41.82
N LYS A 61 -31.76 14.36 42.13
CA LYS A 61 -31.30 13.09 41.56
C LYS A 61 -31.40 13.09 40.04
N SER A 62 -32.53 13.55 39.51
CA SER A 62 -32.75 13.64 38.06
C SER A 62 -31.75 14.57 37.39
N ALA A 63 -31.48 15.73 37.98
CA ALA A 63 -30.48 16.68 37.49
C ALA A 63 -29.06 16.08 37.50
N ASN A 64 -28.68 15.39 38.57
CA ASN A 64 -27.36 14.73 38.68
C ASN A 64 -27.19 13.61 37.65
N ASN A 65 -28.24 12.83 37.38
CA ASN A 65 -28.23 11.82 36.34
C ASN A 65 -28.07 12.45 34.94
N ALA A 66 -28.82 13.53 34.67
CA ALA A 66 -28.69 14.26 33.41
C ALA A 66 -27.29 14.83 33.20
N ALA A 67 -26.68 15.43 34.24
CA ALA A 67 -25.32 15.92 34.20
C ALA A 67 -24.29 14.81 33.93
N SER A 68 -24.45 13.65 34.59
CA SER A 68 -23.57 12.50 34.39
C SER A 68 -23.65 11.94 32.96
N ASN A 69 -24.87 11.88 32.40
CA ASN A 69 -25.08 11.49 31.02
C ASN A 69 -24.45 12.48 30.03
N ALA A 70 -24.60 13.79 30.28
CA ALA A 70 -23.99 14.84 29.46
C ALA A 70 -22.45 14.77 29.49
N ASN A 71 -21.85 14.53 30.65
CA ASN A 71 -20.40 14.33 30.79
C ASN A 71 -19.93 13.10 30.01
N THR A 72 -20.69 12.00 30.08
CA THR A 72 -20.38 10.77 29.32
C THR A 72 -20.46 11.01 27.81
N ALA A 73 -21.52 11.69 27.35
CA ALA A 73 -21.67 12.05 25.94
C ALA A 73 -20.53 12.94 25.44
N THR A 74 -20.11 13.92 26.24
CA THR A 74 -18.97 14.80 25.94
C THR A 74 -17.66 14.01 25.83
N SER A 75 -17.40 13.09 26.76
CA SER A 75 -16.21 12.24 26.71
C SER A 75 -16.18 11.36 25.45
N ASN A 76 -17.33 10.79 25.08
CA ASN A 76 -17.45 9.99 23.87
C ASN A 76 -17.26 10.83 22.60
N ALA A 77 -17.81 12.04 22.54
CA ALA A 77 -17.62 12.96 21.42
C ALA A 77 -16.15 13.37 21.26
N ASN A 78 -15.45 13.61 22.37
CA ASN A 78 -14.02 13.92 22.34
C ASN A 78 -13.20 12.72 21.82
N LYS A 79 -13.48 11.50 22.27
CA LYS A 79 -12.83 10.28 21.76
C LYS A 79 -13.05 10.08 20.27
N ALA A 80 -14.29 10.29 19.80
CA ALA A 80 -14.62 10.20 18.38
C ALA A 80 -13.88 11.26 17.54
N THR A 81 -13.75 12.48 18.08
CA THR A 81 -13.02 13.57 17.43
C THR A 81 -11.53 13.24 17.27
N GLU A 82 -10.89 12.73 18.33
CA GLU A 82 -9.48 12.33 18.25
C GLU A 82 -9.27 11.15 17.29
N ALA A 83 -10.16 10.16 17.29
CA ALA A 83 -10.10 9.06 16.32
C ALA A 83 -10.21 9.56 14.87
N ALA A 84 -11.09 10.53 14.60
CA ALA A 84 -11.24 11.15 13.28
C ALA A 84 -9.99 11.94 12.85
N LYS A 85 -9.35 12.68 13.78
CA LYS A 85 -8.08 13.37 13.51
C LYS A 85 -6.97 12.39 13.14
N THR A 86 -6.83 11.30 13.91
CA THR A 86 -5.85 10.24 13.62
C THR A 86 -6.09 9.61 12.26
N ALA A 87 -7.34 9.25 11.93
CA ALA A 87 -7.68 8.69 10.63
C ALA A 87 -7.35 9.65 9.48
N THR A 88 -7.58 10.96 9.67
CA THR A 88 -7.23 12.00 8.69
C THR A 88 -5.72 12.11 8.50
N SER A 89 -4.94 12.06 9.58
CA SER A 89 -3.47 12.09 9.52
C SER A 89 -2.94 10.89 8.73
N ASN A 90 -3.41 9.69 9.06
CA ASN A 90 -2.99 8.46 8.37
C ASN A 90 -3.34 8.48 6.89
N ALA A 91 -4.51 9.03 6.51
CA ALA A 91 -4.90 9.18 5.11
C ALA A 91 -3.99 10.17 4.35
N ASN A 92 -3.58 11.26 5.01
CA ASN A 92 -2.66 12.23 4.42
C ASN A 92 -1.26 11.63 4.23
N GLU A 93 -0.75 10.87 5.21
CA GLU A 93 0.53 10.14 5.10
C GLU A 93 0.50 9.15 3.95
N ALA A 94 -0.53 8.29 3.87
CA ALA A 94 -0.69 7.33 2.78
C ALA A 94 -0.77 8.01 1.39
N THR A 95 -1.41 9.18 1.32
CA THR A 95 -1.47 9.99 0.09
C THR A 95 -0.09 10.54 -0.28
N GLY A 96 0.69 10.98 0.71
CA GLY A 96 2.07 11.42 0.52
C GLY A 96 2.97 10.30 -0.01
N ASP A 97 2.92 9.14 0.62
CA ASP A 97 3.68 7.95 0.22
C ASP A 97 3.34 7.51 -1.21
N ALA A 98 2.04 7.49 -1.55
CA ALA A 98 1.60 7.16 -2.89
C ALA A 98 2.18 8.11 -3.96
N ARG A 99 2.24 9.42 -3.68
CA ARG A 99 2.83 10.41 -4.59
C ARG A 99 4.33 10.18 -4.79
N VAL A 100 5.07 9.81 -3.74
CA VAL A 100 6.50 9.46 -3.85
C VAL A 100 6.70 8.23 -4.72
N VAL A 101 5.85 7.20 -4.55
CA VAL A 101 5.90 5.98 -5.37
C VAL A 101 5.62 6.29 -6.83
N ILE A 102 4.60 7.12 -7.13
CA ILE A 102 4.29 7.54 -8.50
C ILE A 102 5.49 8.24 -9.15
N ALA A 103 6.10 9.22 -8.47
CA ALA A 103 7.26 9.93 -9.00
C ALA A 103 8.44 8.99 -9.31
N ARG A 104 8.67 7.99 -8.46
CA ARG A 104 9.73 6.98 -8.70
C ARG A 104 9.39 6.05 -9.86
N LEU A 105 8.11 5.72 -10.06
CA LEU A 105 7.67 4.92 -11.20
C LEU A 105 7.80 5.69 -12.52
N GLU A 106 7.50 6.98 -12.52
CA GLU A 106 7.70 7.86 -13.68
C GLU A 106 9.20 7.93 -14.07
N GLU A 107 10.09 8.10 -13.09
CA GLU A 107 11.55 8.08 -13.32
C GLU A 107 12.03 6.73 -13.89
N LEU A 108 11.49 5.62 -13.36
CA LEU A 108 11.77 4.27 -13.86
C LEU A 108 11.28 4.08 -15.30
N GLU A 109 10.10 4.61 -15.62
CA GLU A 109 9.52 4.55 -16.97
C GLU A 109 10.40 5.31 -17.98
N GLU A 110 10.83 6.54 -17.66
CA GLU A 110 11.72 7.31 -18.53
C GLU A 110 13.07 6.61 -18.75
N SER A 111 13.64 6.03 -17.68
CA SER A 111 14.89 5.26 -17.74
C SER A 111 14.77 4.03 -18.63
N LEU A 112 13.66 3.29 -18.54
CA LEU A 112 13.40 2.12 -19.38
C LEU A 112 13.14 2.53 -20.83
N ILE A 113 12.30 3.52 -21.06
CA ILE A 113 11.97 4.00 -22.41
C ILE A 113 13.23 4.48 -23.14
N SER A 114 14.11 5.23 -22.47
CA SER A 114 15.39 5.68 -23.04
C SER A 114 16.27 4.51 -23.52
N LYS A 115 16.29 3.40 -22.77
CA LYS A 115 17.08 2.20 -23.09
C LYS A 115 16.49 1.35 -24.24
N TYR A 116 15.18 1.42 -24.47
CA TYR A 116 14.49 0.54 -25.44
C TYR A 116 13.93 1.26 -26.68
N LYS A 117 14.02 2.59 -26.77
CA LYS A 117 13.54 3.36 -27.93
C LYS A 117 14.57 3.61 -29.03
N LEU A 118 15.84 3.34 -28.79
CA LEU A 118 16.78 3.46 -29.90
C LEU A 118 16.41 2.36 -30.90
N ILE A 119 16.03 2.76 -32.11
CA ILE A 119 15.81 1.86 -33.24
C ILE A 119 17.12 1.86 -34.03
N PRO A 120 17.66 0.69 -34.42
CA PRO A 120 18.94 0.65 -35.11
C PRO A 120 18.83 1.38 -36.44
N THR A 121 19.69 2.40 -36.64
CA THR A 121 19.73 3.20 -37.87
C THR A 121 20.76 2.69 -38.86
N SER A 122 21.77 1.96 -38.40
CA SER A 122 22.77 1.33 -39.26
C SER A 122 23.35 0.08 -38.63
N MET A 123 23.99 -0.76 -39.46
CA MET A 123 24.59 -2.03 -39.06
C MET A 123 25.99 -2.15 -39.65
N LYS A 124 26.97 -2.53 -38.83
CA LYS A 124 28.31 -2.91 -39.28
C LYS A 124 28.48 -4.42 -39.14
N LEU A 125 29.09 -5.03 -40.14
CA LEU A 125 29.36 -6.46 -40.19
C LEU A 125 30.86 -6.71 -40.32
N ASN A 126 31.38 -7.60 -39.48
CA ASN A 126 32.74 -8.12 -39.59
C ASN A 126 32.69 -9.63 -39.79
N TYR A 127 33.29 -10.10 -40.89
CA TYR A 127 33.26 -11.50 -41.29
C TYR A 127 34.36 -11.80 -42.32
N PRO A 128 34.86 -13.04 -42.39
CA PRO A 128 35.80 -13.44 -43.42
C PRO A 128 35.07 -13.60 -44.76
N LYS A 129 35.57 -12.91 -45.80
CA LYS A 129 35.02 -13.03 -47.17
C LYS A 129 35.41 -14.33 -47.86
N LYS A 130 36.53 -14.93 -47.45
CA LYS A 130 37.11 -16.14 -48.04
C LYS A 130 37.55 -17.10 -46.94
N VAL A 131 37.17 -18.36 -47.07
CA VAL A 131 37.54 -19.44 -46.14
C VAL A 131 37.91 -20.70 -46.95
N THR A 132 38.60 -21.66 -46.32
CA THR A 132 39.01 -22.89 -46.99
C THR A 132 38.19 -24.09 -46.51
N TYR A 133 37.85 -25.00 -47.43
CA TYR A 133 36.91 -26.10 -47.17
C TYR A 133 37.29 -27.02 -45.99
N ARG A 134 38.59 -27.23 -45.75
CA ARG A 134 39.09 -28.07 -44.66
C ARG A 134 39.33 -27.32 -43.34
N ASN A 135 38.94 -26.06 -43.25
CA ASN A 135 39.07 -25.32 -42.01
C ASN A 135 37.93 -25.72 -41.05
N THR A 136 38.28 -26.32 -39.92
CA THR A 136 37.34 -26.78 -38.89
C THR A 136 37.09 -25.75 -37.80
N GLN A 137 37.72 -24.57 -37.88
CA GLN A 137 37.47 -23.50 -36.92
C GLN A 137 36.08 -22.88 -37.14
N PRO A 138 35.31 -22.64 -36.06
CA PRO A 138 34.05 -21.93 -36.17
C PRO A 138 34.32 -20.47 -36.55
N PHE A 139 33.61 -19.99 -37.58
CA PHE A 139 33.67 -18.59 -37.96
C PHE A 139 32.40 -17.88 -37.51
N LYS A 140 32.53 -16.63 -37.08
CA LYS A 140 31.40 -15.82 -36.62
C LYS A 140 31.24 -14.59 -37.49
N VAL A 141 29.99 -14.27 -37.82
CA VAL A 141 29.61 -12.96 -38.34
C VAL A 141 29.35 -12.06 -37.15
N GLU A 142 30.25 -11.13 -36.91
CA GLU A 142 30.09 -10.14 -35.86
C GLU A 142 29.22 -9.00 -36.37
N VAL A 143 28.21 -8.64 -35.58
CA VAL A 143 27.24 -7.61 -35.91
C VAL A 143 27.25 -6.53 -34.84
N GLU A 144 27.41 -5.29 -35.27
CA GLU A 144 27.31 -4.10 -34.42
C GLU A 144 26.17 -3.22 -34.95
N LEU A 145 25.13 -3.04 -34.15
CA LEU A 145 24.01 -2.16 -34.44
C LEU A 145 24.29 -0.78 -33.83
N LEU A 146 24.00 0.26 -34.59
CA LEU A 146 24.27 1.64 -34.21
C LEU A 146 22.99 2.48 -34.12
N PRO A 147 22.85 3.35 -33.11
CA PRO A 147 23.80 3.64 -32.01
C PRO A 147 24.13 2.45 -31.10
N VAL A 148 25.26 2.46 -30.38
CA VAL A 148 25.58 1.36 -29.44
C VAL A 148 24.44 1.20 -28.41
N ASP A 149 24.19 -0.04 -27.98
CA ASP A 149 23.05 -0.44 -27.12
C ASP A 149 21.66 -0.44 -27.79
N THR A 150 21.63 -0.29 -29.11
CA THR A 150 20.40 -0.28 -29.92
C THR A 150 20.13 -1.61 -30.58
N GLY A 151 18.96 -2.21 -30.36
CA GLY A 151 18.58 -3.49 -30.96
C GLY A 151 19.43 -4.66 -30.48
N ARG A 152 18.82 -5.67 -29.85
CA ARG A 152 19.58 -6.84 -29.36
C ARG A 152 19.53 -8.04 -30.28
N ASN A 153 18.53 -8.10 -31.15
CA ASN A 153 18.20 -9.32 -31.88
C ASN A 153 18.42 -9.13 -33.37
N VAL A 154 19.28 -9.97 -33.93
CA VAL A 154 19.60 -10.05 -35.36
C VAL A 154 19.29 -11.46 -35.83
N LEU A 155 18.58 -11.57 -36.95
CA LEU A 155 18.28 -12.83 -37.60
C LEU A 155 19.27 -13.08 -38.73
N PHE A 156 19.77 -14.31 -38.81
CA PHE A 156 20.66 -14.78 -39.87
C PHE A 156 19.92 -15.79 -40.75
N LEU A 157 19.94 -15.59 -42.07
CA LEU A 157 19.36 -16.52 -43.05
C LEU A 157 20.42 -16.86 -44.10
N GLY A 158 20.87 -18.11 -44.12
CA GLY A 158 21.80 -18.64 -45.12
C GLY A 158 21.09 -19.32 -46.29
N ASP A 159 21.79 -19.45 -47.42
CA ASP A 159 21.34 -20.28 -48.55
C ASP A 159 21.75 -21.76 -48.44
N ASP A 160 22.48 -22.13 -47.38
CA ASP A 160 22.97 -23.47 -47.04
C ASP A 160 23.73 -24.21 -48.15
N ARG A 161 24.30 -23.49 -49.13
CA ARG A 161 25.02 -24.08 -50.27
C ARG A 161 26.44 -24.52 -49.93
N ALA A 162 27.33 -23.56 -49.76
CA ALA A 162 28.73 -23.75 -49.37
C ALA A 162 28.92 -23.59 -47.85
N VAL A 163 28.04 -22.82 -47.21
CA VAL A 163 28.09 -22.47 -45.79
C VAL A 163 26.68 -22.53 -45.20
N SER A 164 26.53 -23.10 -44.00
CA SER A 164 25.32 -22.96 -43.17
C SER A 164 25.58 -22.03 -41.98
N ILE A 165 24.55 -21.38 -41.46
CA ILE A 165 24.65 -20.42 -40.35
C ILE A 165 23.69 -20.76 -39.22
N THR A 166 24.16 -20.63 -37.98
CA THR A 166 23.34 -20.77 -36.77
C THR A 166 22.66 -19.46 -36.39
N PRO A 167 21.60 -19.49 -35.57
CA PRO A 167 20.95 -18.27 -35.06
C PRO A 167 21.89 -17.32 -34.32
N ASP A 168 22.98 -17.83 -33.73
CA ASP A 168 23.99 -17.03 -33.01
C ASP A 168 25.04 -16.37 -33.94
N GLY A 169 24.86 -16.47 -35.25
CA GLY A 169 25.75 -15.88 -36.26
C GLY A 169 27.03 -16.68 -36.51
N ILE A 170 27.12 -17.91 -36.01
CA ILE A 170 28.25 -18.81 -36.27
C ILE A 170 27.96 -19.60 -37.54
N PHE A 171 28.90 -19.65 -38.47
CA PHE A 171 28.73 -20.38 -39.70
C PHE A 171 29.71 -21.54 -39.85
N MET A 172 29.24 -22.60 -40.51
CA MET A 172 29.96 -23.85 -40.75
C MET A 172 30.12 -24.08 -42.25
N ILE A 173 31.25 -24.67 -42.66
CA ILE A 173 31.56 -24.92 -44.06
C ILE A 173 31.03 -26.29 -44.47
N ASN A 174 30.21 -26.33 -45.52
CA ASN A 174 29.57 -27.55 -46.04
C ASN A 174 30.12 -27.98 -47.40
N GLY A 175 30.66 -27.06 -48.20
CA GLY A 175 31.14 -27.34 -49.55
C GLY A 175 31.99 -26.20 -50.12
N VAL A 176 32.73 -26.49 -51.20
CA VAL A 176 33.43 -25.46 -51.99
C VAL A 176 32.39 -24.69 -52.81
N GLY A 177 32.50 -23.37 -52.87
CA GLY A 177 31.59 -22.51 -53.63
C GLY A 177 31.25 -21.20 -52.92
N MET A 178 30.24 -20.51 -53.43
CA MET A 178 29.76 -19.24 -52.89
C MET A 178 28.44 -19.44 -52.15
N SER A 179 28.35 -18.91 -50.94
CA SER A 179 27.11 -18.82 -50.17
C SER A 179 26.75 -17.38 -49.84
N LYS A 180 25.45 -17.11 -49.84
CA LYS A 180 24.86 -15.83 -49.41
C LYS A 180 24.26 -16.00 -48.02
N ILE A 181 24.46 -14.99 -47.18
CA ILE A 181 23.85 -14.90 -45.85
C ILE A 181 23.20 -13.51 -45.74
N HIS A 182 21.92 -13.49 -45.37
CA HIS A 182 21.20 -12.27 -45.03
C HIS A 182 21.25 -12.04 -43.52
N VAL A 183 21.68 -10.84 -43.13
CA VAL A 183 21.75 -10.39 -41.74
C VAL A 183 20.68 -9.32 -41.54
N ILE A 184 19.70 -9.58 -40.67
CA ILE A 184 18.46 -8.80 -40.57
C ILE A 184 18.23 -8.36 -39.12
N PRO A 185 18.36 -7.07 -38.81
CA PRO A 185 17.98 -6.54 -37.51
C PRO A 185 16.45 -6.62 -37.33
N THR A 186 16.01 -7.18 -36.21
CA THR A 186 14.57 -7.44 -35.98
C THR A 186 13.75 -6.19 -35.73
N GLU A 187 14.36 -5.15 -35.16
CA GLU A 187 13.72 -3.87 -34.84
C GLU A 187 13.71 -2.88 -36.01
N ASN A 188 14.55 -3.12 -37.04
CA ASN A 188 14.54 -2.38 -38.28
C ASN A 188 15.03 -3.26 -39.43
N THR A 189 14.09 -3.95 -40.08
CA THR A 189 14.41 -4.87 -41.19
C THR A 189 14.89 -4.14 -42.44
N GLY A 190 14.69 -2.82 -42.56
CA GLY A 190 15.09 -2.02 -43.71
C GLY A 190 16.60 -1.86 -43.87
N ILE A 191 17.37 -2.03 -42.78
CA ILE A 191 18.84 -1.91 -42.78
C ILE A 191 19.56 -3.26 -42.98
N TYR A 192 18.84 -4.29 -43.44
CA TYR A 192 19.42 -5.61 -43.70
C TYR A 192 20.62 -5.53 -44.65
N GLN A 193 21.57 -6.44 -44.48
CA GLN A 193 22.71 -6.58 -45.39
C GLN A 193 22.84 -8.02 -45.84
N THR A 194 23.27 -8.19 -47.09
CA THR A 194 23.56 -9.51 -47.65
C THR A 194 25.05 -9.66 -47.82
N ILE A 195 25.63 -10.62 -47.13
CA ILE A 195 27.05 -10.95 -47.22
C ILE A 195 27.25 -12.17 -48.11
N GLN A 196 28.45 -12.28 -48.67
CA GLN A 196 28.86 -13.40 -49.50
C GLN A 196 30.14 -13.99 -48.94
N ILE A 197 30.17 -15.31 -48.80
CA ILE A 197 31.32 -16.06 -48.31
C ILE A 197 31.75 -17.04 -49.40
N GLU A 198 33.01 -16.92 -49.82
CA GLU A 198 33.65 -17.83 -50.77
C GLU A 198 34.39 -18.93 -50.00
N VAL A 199 33.98 -20.18 -50.21
CA VAL A 199 34.72 -21.35 -49.75
C VAL A 199 35.58 -21.86 -50.89
N GLN A 200 36.89 -21.84 -50.70
CA GLN A 200 37.87 -22.30 -51.68
C GLN A 200 38.47 -23.65 -51.27
N GLU A 201 39.02 -24.36 -52.25
CA GLU A 201 39.84 -25.53 -51.96
C GLU A 201 41.07 -25.12 -51.14
N PRO A 202 41.48 -25.92 -50.15
CA PRO A 202 42.70 -25.66 -49.41
C PRO A 202 43.90 -25.76 -50.37
N GLY A 203 44.63 -24.66 -50.53
CA GLY A 203 45.89 -24.67 -51.25
C GLY A 203 46.93 -25.54 -50.53
N ILE A 204 47.68 -26.34 -51.29
CA ILE A 204 48.81 -27.09 -50.75
C ILE A 204 49.96 -26.10 -50.53
N ARG A 205 50.30 -25.82 -49.27
CA ARG A 205 51.45 -24.97 -48.91
C ARG A 205 52.39 -25.74 -47.99
N PHE A 206 53.68 -25.75 -48.34
CA PHE A 206 54.73 -26.26 -47.45
C PHE A 206 54.85 -25.37 -46.21
N THR A 207 54.80 -25.98 -45.03
CA THR A 207 54.99 -25.30 -43.74
C THR A 207 56.44 -25.33 -43.25
N SER A 208 57.32 -26.11 -43.91
CA SER A 208 58.77 -26.14 -43.68
C SER A 208 59.51 -26.22 -45.03
N GLY A 209 60.71 -25.63 -45.09
CA GLY A 209 61.46 -25.33 -46.33
C GLY A 209 62.06 -26.53 -47.08
N LYS A 210 61.44 -27.70 -47.02
CA LYS A 210 61.86 -28.87 -47.80
C LYS A 210 61.01 -28.97 -49.07
N GLY A 211 61.67 -29.09 -50.22
CA GLY A 211 61.01 -29.04 -51.53
C GLY A 211 60.16 -30.27 -51.84
N MET A 212 59.23 -30.10 -52.80
CA MET A 212 58.53 -31.18 -53.49
C MET A 212 59.48 -31.79 -54.52
N ARG A 213 59.72 -33.09 -54.46
CA ARG A 213 60.48 -33.79 -55.51
C ARG A 213 59.74 -35.01 -56.02
N LEU A 214 60.01 -35.41 -57.25
CA LEU A 214 59.52 -36.66 -57.81
C LEU A 214 60.42 -37.82 -57.36
N SER A 215 59.82 -38.97 -57.07
CA SER A 215 60.52 -40.23 -56.85
C SER A 215 61.13 -40.71 -58.17
N GLY A 216 62.11 -41.62 -58.09
CA GLY A 216 62.62 -42.32 -59.28
C GLY A 216 61.56 -43.14 -60.04
N SER A 217 60.37 -43.34 -59.45
CA SER A 217 59.20 -43.97 -60.07
C SER A 217 58.12 -42.97 -60.51
N GLY A 218 58.39 -41.66 -60.47
CA GLY A 218 57.48 -40.60 -60.89
C GLY A 218 56.40 -40.20 -59.88
N GLY A 219 56.41 -40.75 -58.66
CA GLY A 219 55.50 -40.36 -57.59
C GLY A 219 55.94 -39.07 -56.89
N ILE A 220 55.03 -38.25 -56.39
CA ILE A 220 55.39 -37.04 -55.63
C ILE A 220 55.84 -37.45 -54.22
N ILE A 221 57.05 -37.07 -53.82
CA ILE A 221 57.58 -37.23 -52.47
C ILE A 221 57.61 -35.85 -51.78
N LEU A 222 57.01 -35.79 -50.59
CA LEU A 222 57.14 -34.68 -49.65
C LEU A 222 58.35 -34.97 -48.76
N THR A 223 59.32 -34.04 -48.68
CA THR A 223 60.56 -34.26 -47.88
C THR A 223 60.54 -33.56 -46.53
#